data_AF-A0A6J4FMZ6-F1
#
_entry.id   AF-A0A6J4FMZ6-F1
#
_cell.length_a   1.000
_cell.length_b   1.000
_cell.length_c   1.000
_cell.angle_alpha   90.00
_cell.angle_beta   90.00
_cell.angle_gamma   90.00
#
_symmetry.space_group_name_H-M   'P 1'
#
loop_
_entity.id
_entity.type
_entity.pdbx_description
1 polymer ?
#
loop_
_entity_poly.entity_id
_entity_poly.type
_entity_poly.pdbx_seq_one_letter_code
_entity_poly.pdbx_strand_id
1 'polypeptide(L)'
;MTKKFTIAEIQNQSAFEQKYRYTEKIGDYAEGKIRQRKYVVENLCTDFSDKKATTLALRILNCTGRHPCNNPFCPKCRHAQQELFAQSMIENFGNVDADKLRFLTILHEVHYNSADINLTLIKKLKKKLDNDLDKLQLFADENIRLLGAYEIHAIAADEKLSDRKVNTLSALGYDKDKKSPSFLLHFHAVICMPKFKNEKYDIEGELRKIYQNSYQVDFTKLRDDKSHTDNLHDIATYMLKFRLQHSVSVASDDNSKQFTRTQYSTLYSPIIAKSVVMAVESCNGFQGLKTRRYT
;
A
#
# COMPACT_ATOMS: atom_id res chain seq x y z
N MET A 1 28.75 -9.01 14.78
CA MET A 1 28.85 -8.04 13.66
C MET A 1 28.01 -8.57 12.50
N THR A 2 27.13 -7.77 11.88
CA THR A 2 26.38 -8.26 10.70
C THR A 2 27.25 -8.11 9.45
N LYS A 3 27.52 -9.21 8.74
CA LYS A 3 28.18 -9.18 7.43
C LYS A 3 27.39 -8.27 6.47
N LYS A 4 28.07 -7.34 5.78
CA LYS A 4 27.51 -6.57 4.66
C LYS A 4 27.70 -7.38 3.37
N PHE A 5 26.67 -7.43 2.54
CA PHE A 5 26.66 -8.16 1.27
C PHE A 5 27.00 -7.24 0.10
N THR A 6 27.71 -7.79 -0.89
CA THR A 6 28.08 -7.14 -2.16
C THR A 6 27.31 -7.72 -3.35
N ILE A 7 27.31 -7.04 -4.51
CA ILE A 7 26.65 -7.53 -5.74
C ILE A 7 27.26 -8.85 -6.19
N ALA A 8 28.59 -8.94 -6.18
CA ALA A 8 29.33 -10.13 -6.60
C ALA A 8 28.96 -11.37 -5.75
N GLU A 9 28.70 -11.18 -4.45
CA GLU A 9 28.26 -12.26 -3.57
C GLU A 9 26.83 -12.73 -3.86
N ILE A 10 25.96 -11.87 -4.41
CA ILE A 10 24.59 -12.24 -4.81
C ILE A 10 24.62 -12.95 -6.17
N GLN A 11 25.42 -12.47 -7.11
CA GLN A 11 25.55 -13.02 -8.46
C GLN A 11 26.08 -14.46 -8.47
N ASN A 12 27.00 -14.78 -7.57
CA ASN A 12 27.68 -16.08 -7.53
C ASN A 12 26.98 -17.13 -6.65
N GLN A 13 25.73 -16.90 -6.23
CA GLN A 13 24.98 -17.84 -5.39
C GLN A 13 23.67 -18.25 -6.05
N SER A 14 23.36 -19.55 -5.97
CA SER A 14 22.11 -20.10 -6.48
C SER A 14 20.89 -19.52 -5.74
N ALA A 15 19.74 -19.45 -6.41
CA ALA A 15 18.46 -19.09 -5.81
C ALA A 15 18.10 -19.96 -4.56
N PHE A 16 18.66 -21.17 -4.50
CA PHE A 16 18.52 -22.07 -3.36
C PHE A 16 19.35 -21.64 -2.14
N GLU A 17 20.60 -21.19 -2.34
CA GLU A 17 21.49 -20.74 -1.25
C GLU A 17 21.04 -19.41 -0.62
N GLN A 18 20.30 -18.60 -1.36
CA GLN A 18 19.64 -17.40 -0.83
C GLN A 18 18.51 -17.75 0.17
N LYS A 19 18.00 -19.00 0.21
CA LYS A 19 16.92 -19.44 1.12
C LYS A 19 17.33 -19.48 2.60
N TYR A 20 18.58 -19.81 2.90
CA TYR A 20 19.01 -20.23 4.25
C TYR A 20 19.88 -19.20 5.01
N ARG A 21 20.03 -17.97 4.51
CA ARG A 21 20.95 -16.97 5.09
C ARG A 21 20.33 -15.94 6.04
N TYR A 22 19.07 -16.11 6.46
CA TYR A 22 18.28 -15.04 7.08
C TYR A 22 17.68 -15.34 8.46
N THR A 23 18.20 -16.32 9.18
CA THR A 23 17.71 -16.76 10.50
C THR A 23 17.99 -15.79 11.66
N GLU A 24 18.93 -14.84 11.55
CA GLU A 24 19.41 -14.10 12.73
C GLU A 24 18.64 -12.83 13.13
N LYS A 25 17.48 -12.48 12.56
CA LYS A 25 16.91 -11.12 12.78
C LYS A 25 15.41 -10.95 13.00
N ILE A 26 14.59 -11.99 13.11
CA ILE A 26 13.12 -11.81 13.09
C ILE A 26 12.36 -12.51 14.24
N GLY A 27 12.98 -13.38 15.05
CA GLY A 27 12.23 -14.18 16.04
C GLY A 27 11.17 -15.10 15.38
N ASP A 28 10.45 -15.89 16.16
CA ASP A 28 9.71 -17.09 15.70
C ASP A 28 8.54 -16.88 14.69
N TYR A 29 8.27 -15.64 14.26
CA TYR A 29 7.38 -15.31 13.13
C TYR A 29 8.13 -15.23 11.77
N ALA A 30 9.33 -15.82 11.70
CA ALA A 30 10.35 -15.57 10.68
C ALA A 30 10.02 -16.11 9.28
N GLU A 31 9.36 -17.25 9.15
CA GLU A 31 9.41 -18.01 7.89
C GLU A 31 8.67 -17.30 6.73
N GLY A 32 7.43 -16.85 6.94
CA GLY A 32 6.67 -16.12 5.91
C GLY A 32 7.32 -14.79 5.53
N LYS A 33 7.91 -14.09 6.50
CA LYS A 33 8.62 -12.82 6.29
C LYS A 33 9.94 -13.03 5.53
N ILE A 34 10.70 -14.07 5.87
CA ILE A 34 11.91 -14.48 5.15
C ILE A 34 11.56 -14.82 3.69
N ARG A 35 10.48 -15.57 3.48
CA ARG A 35 9.99 -15.96 2.14
C ARG A 35 9.61 -14.75 1.28
N GLN A 36 8.86 -13.78 1.83
CA GLN A 36 8.50 -12.57 1.10
C GLN A 36 9.73 -11.74 0.72
N ARG A 37 10.66 -11.54 1.67
CA ARG A 37 11.91 -10.82 1.42
C ARG A 37 12.75 -11.50 0.34
N LYS A 38 12.86 -12.83 0.42
CA LYS A 38 13.57 -13.65 -0.57
C LYS A 38 12.95 -13.44 -1.95
N TYR A 39 11.65 -13.63 -2.08
CA TYR A 39 10.94 -13.46 -3.33
C TYR A 39 11.18 -12.06 -3.93
N VAL A 40 11.13 -11.00 -3.13
CA VAL A 40 11.42 -9.62 -3.60
C VAL A 40 12.85 -9.49 -4.11
N VAL A 41 13.84 -9.99 -3.36
CA VAL A 41 15.26 -9.92 -3.74
C VAL A 41 15.52 -10.72 -5.02
N GLU A 42 15.01 -11.95 -5.11
CA GLU A 42 15.16 -12.80 -6.30
C GLU A 42 14.60 -12.10 -7.54
N ASN A 43 13.39 -11.52 -7.44
CA ASN A 43 12.76 -10.82 -8.56
C ASN A 43 13.53 -9.57 -8.99
N LEU A 44 14.09 -8.82 -8.04
CA LEU A 44 14.95 -7.66 -8.35
C LEU A 44 16.28 -8.08 -9.00
N CYS A 45 16.76 -9.29 -8.72
CA CYS A 45 18.02 -9.84 -9.24
C CYS A 45 17.84 -10.80 -10.44
N THR A 46 16.66 -10.84 -11.06
CA THR A 46 16.42 -11.62 -12.30
C THR A 46 17.29 -11.15 -13.46
N ASP A 47 17.64 -9.87 -13.49
CA ASP A 47 18.54 -9.25 -14.45
C ASP A 47 19.53 -8.35 -13.71
N PHE A 48 20.77 -8.80 -13.60
CA PHE A 48 21.84 -8.06 -12.92
C PHE A 48 22.37 -6.86 -13.71
N SER A 49 21.99 -6.70 -14.99
CA SER A 49 22.32 -5.50 -15.76
C SER A 49 21.48 -4.29 -15.34
N ASP A 50 20.30 -4.53 -14.74
CA ASP A 50 19.48 -3.51 -14.11
C ASP A 50 20.10 -3.07 -12.76
N LYS A 51 20.98 -2.07 -12.86
CA LYS A 51 21.70 -1.50 -11.71
C LYS A 51 20.77 -0.93 -10.65
N LYS A 52 19.60 -0.38 -11.03
CA LYS A 52 18.63 0.20 -10.07
C LYS A 52 18.00 -0.90 -9.24
N ALA A 53 17.48 -1.95 -9.89
CA ALA A 53 16.89 -3.09 -9.20
C ALA A 53 17.91 -3.82 -8.32
N THR A 54 19.12 -4.06 -8.83
CA THR A 54 20.19 -4.74 -8.08
C THR A 54 20.63 -3.92 -6.86
N THR A 55 20.70 -2.59 -6.98
CA THR A 55 21.03 -1.69 -5.86
C THR A 55 19.93 -1.71 -4.79
N LEU A 56 18.66 -1.73 -5.19
CA LEU A 56 17.55 -1.88 -4.26
C LEU A 56 17.60 -3.25 -3.55
N ALA A 57 17.87 -4.33 -4.27
CA ALA A 57 18.02 -5.66 -3.71
C ALA A 57 19.10 -5.68 -2.62
N LEU A 58 20.28 -5.10 -2.90
CA LEU A 58 21.34 -4.92 -1.92
C LEU A 58 20.90 -4.12 -0.70
N ARG A 59 20.17 -3.02 -0.91
CA ARG A 59 19.70 -2.17 0.20
C ARG A 59 18.72 -2.94 1.10
N ILE A 60 17.82 -3.73 0.50
CA ILE A 60 16.90 -4.61 1.22
C ILE A 60 17.67 -5.71 1.96
N LEU A 61 18.69 -6.30 1.36
CA LEU A 61 19.54 -7.35 1.96
C LEU A 61 20.38 -6.84 3.13
N ASN A 62 20.96 -5.65 2.99
CA ASN A 62 21.78 -5.01 4.01
C ASN A 62 20.96 -4.23 5.04
N CYS A 63 19.62 -4.26 4.95
CA CYS A 63 18.74 -3.58 5.90
C CYS A 63 18.97 -4.09 7.34
N THR A 64 19.18 -3.15 8.25
CA THR A 64 19.31 -3.43 9.70
C THR A 64 18.40 -2.50 10.51
N GLY A 65 18.41 -2.63 11.84
CA GLY A 65 17.69 -1.68 12.70
C GLY A 65 18.30 -0.28 12.66
N ARG A 66 19.64 -0.19 12.65
CA ARG A 66 20.39 1.08 12.61
C ARG A 66 20.43 1.71 11.22
N HIS A 67 20.32 0.90 10.18
CA HIS A 67 20.32 1.34 8.77
C HIS A 67 19.12 0.73 8.04
N PRO A 68 17.93 1.32 8.20
CA PRO A 68 16.72 0.84 7.54
C PRO A 68 16.77 1.16 6.03
N CYS A 69 16.26 0.24 5.20
CA CYS A 69 16.17 0.44 3.75
C CYS A 69 14.93 1.26 3.31
N ASN A 70 14.02 1.52 4.24
CA ASN A 70 12.78 2.31 4.09
C ASN A 70 11.81 1.85 2.98
N ASN A 71 11.94 0.61 2.53
CA ASN A 71 11.07 0.03 1.50
C ASN A 71 10.00 -0.89 2.14
N PRO A 72 8.72 -0.80 1.74
CA PRO A 72 7.65 -1.62 2.31
C PRO A 72 7.73 -3.11 2.00
N PHE A 73 8.50 -3.51 1.00
CA PHE A 73 8.73 -4.92 0.71
C PHE A 73 9.82 -5.54 1.58
N CYS A 74 10.50 -4.75 2.42
CA CYS A 74 11.32 -5.25 3.51
C CYS A 74 10.44 -5.50 4.75
N PRO A 75 10.26 -6.76 5.20
CA PRO A 75 9.37 -7.07 6.33
C PRO A 75 9.73 -6.34 7.62
N LYS A 76 11.03 -6.11 7.85
CA LYS A 76 11.52 -5.39 9.02
C LYS A 76 11.13 -3.91 8.99
N CYS A 77 11.45 -3.21 7.89
CA CYS A 77 11.06 -1.80 7.74
C CYS A 77 9.54 -1.66 7.71
N ARG A 78 8.83 -2.58 7.08
CA ARG A 78 7.38 -2.56 7.00
C ARG A 78 6.73 -2.69 8.36
N HIS A 79 7.11 -3.70 9.15
CA HIS A 79 6.54 -3.86 10.48
C HIS A 79 6.83 -2.64 11.35
N ALA A 80 8.08 -2.17 11.39
CA ALA A 80 8.44 -0.98 12.15
C ALA A 80 7.64 0.27 11.72
N GLN A 81 7.43 0.47 10.41
CA GLN A 81 6.64 1.59 9.92
C GLN A 81 5.14 1.42 10.14
N GLN A 82 4.61 0.19 10.08
CA GLN A 82 3.23 -0.12 10.42
C GLN A 82 2.92 0.21 11.88
N GLU A 83 3.79 -0.19 12.82
CA GLU A 83 3.64 0.13 14.25
C GLU A 83 3.69 1.64 14.50
N LEU A 84 4.67 2.35 13.91
CA LEU A 84 4.76 3.81 14.03
C LEU A 84 3.54 4.52 13.42
N PHE A 85 3.02 4.00 12.31
CA PHE A 85 1.84 4.57 11.66
C PHE A 85 0.58 4.31 12.47
N ALA A 86 0.45 3.13 13.09
CA ALA A 86 -0.64 2.79 14.00
C ALA A 86 -0.61 3.63 15.27
N GLN A 87 0.56 3.82 15.89
CA GLN A 87 0.74 4.74 17.02
C GLN A 87 0.30 6.15 16.65
N SER A 88 0.77 6.68 15.51
CA SER A 88 0.35 8.01 15.05
C SER A 88 -1.15 8.09 14.77
N MET A 89 -1.76 7.02 14.25
CA MET A 89 -3.21 6.95 14.05
C MET A 89 -3.97 7.04 15.39
N ILE A 90 -3.54 6.27 16.39
CA ILE A 90 -4.15 6.25 17.73
C ILE A 90 -3.95 7.60 18.43
N GLU A 91 -2.76 8.21 18.34
CA GLU A 91 -2.49 9.52 18.93
C GLU A 91 -3.42 10.62 18.38
N ASN A 92 -3.75 10.56 17.08
CA ASN A 92 -4.53 11.61 16.42
C ASN A 92 -6.05 11.36 16.44
N PHE A 93 -6.48 10.10 16.51
CA PHE A 93 -7.89 9.70 16.37
C PHE A 93 -8.43 8.86 17.52
N GLY A 94 -7.59 8.45 18.49
CA GLY A 94 -7.99 7.58 19.60
C GLY A 94 -9.05 8.18 20.53
N ASN A 95 -9.08 9.51 20.65
CA ASN A 95 -10.09 10.25 21.44
C ASN A 95 -11.22 10.83 20.58
N VAL A 96 -11.29 10.48 19.30
CA VAL A 96 -12.38 10.92 18.40
C VAL A 96 -13.44 9.84 18.38
N ASP A 97 -14.71 10.24 18.55
CA ASP A 97 -15.83 9.30 18.51
C ASP A 97 -15.86 8.50 17.21
N ALA A 98 -16.10 7.20 17.31
CA ALA A 98 -16.05 6.27 16.18
C ALA A 98 -17.05 6.62 15.06
N ASP A 99 -18.19 7.20 15.40
CA ASP A 99 -19.22 7.65 14.47
C ASP A 99 -18.76 8.84 13.61
N LYS A 100 -17.76 9.61 14.07
CA LYS A 100 -17.11 10.70 13.34
C LYS A 100 -15.93 10.24 12.47
N LEU A 101 -15.54 8.97 12.52
CA LEU A 101 -14.42 8.46 11.72
C LEU A 101 -14.90 7.63 10.54
N ARG A 102 -14.25 7.80 9.40
CA ARG A 102 -14.46 6.93 8.23
C ARG A 102 -13.13 6.43 7.69
N PHE A 103 -13.16 5.21 7.18
CA PHE A 103 -12.12 4.70 6.30
C PHE A 103 -12.43 5.15 4.87
N LEU A 104 -11.62 6.07 4.37
CA LEU A 104 -11.71 6.67 3.04
C LEU A 104 -10.85 5.87 2.06
N THR A 105 -11.42 5.50 0.93
CA THR A 105 -10.69 4.98 -0.24
C THR A 105 -10.93 5.89 -1.44
N ILE A 106 -9.86 6.24 -2.15
CA ILE A 106 -9.91 7.02 -3.40
C ILE A 106 -9.17 6.27 -4.51
N LEU A 107 -9.87 5.96 -5.61
CA LEU A 107 -9.29 5.37 -6.81
C LEU A 107 -8.87 6.47 -7.80
N HIS A 108 -7.60 6.47 -8.21
CA HIS A 108 -7.06 7.53 -9.06
C HIS A 108 -7.05 7.16 -10.54
N GLU A 109 -6.11 6.33 -10.96
CA GLU A 109 -5.89 5.99 -12.37
C GLU A 109 -5.24 4.62 -12.51
N VAL A 110 -5.50 3.99 -13.66
CA VAL A 110 -4.89 2.72 -14.07
C VAL A 110 -3.73 3.00 -15.02
N HIS A 111 -2.54 2.54 -14.65
CA HIS A 111 -1.35 2.64 -15.47
C HIS A 111 -0.98 1.28 -16.07
N TYR A 112 -0.60 1.27 -17.35
CA TYR A 112 -0.01 0.08 -17.98
C TYR A 112 1.52 0.05 -17.91
N ASN A 113 2.13 1.19 -17.59
CA ASN A 113 3.55 1.29 -17.31
C ASN A 113 3.75 1.70 -15.84
N SER A 114 4.32 0.81 -15.04
CA SER A 114 4.53 1.06 -13.62
C SER A 114 5.50 2.22 -13.34
N ALA A 115 6.35 2.60 -14.30
CA ALA A 115 7.27 3.73 -14.15
C ALA A 115 6.56 5.10 -14.13
N ASP A 116 5.33 5.15 -14.65
CA ASP A 116 4.49 6.36 -14.60
C ASP A 116 4.04 6.66 -13.17
N ILE A 117 3.99 5.63 -12.31
CA ILE A 117 3.73 5.76 -10.87
C ILE A 117 5.05 6.10 -10.16
N ASN A 118 5.32 7.39 -10.07
CA ASN A 118 6.54 7.93 -9.46
C ASN A 118 6.25 9.07 -8.49
N LEU A 119 7.29 9.56 -7.80
CA LEU A 119 7.16 10.59 -6.78
C LEU A 119 6.49 11.88 -7.28
N THR A 120 6.68 12.26 -8.55
CA THR A 120 6.06 13.46 -9.13
C THR A 120 4.55 13.31 -9.20
N LEU A 121 4.07 12.16 -9.66
CA LEU A 121 2.64 11.85 -9.68
C LEU A 121 2.05 11.89 -8.27
N ILE A 122 2.69 11.22 -7.30
CA ILE A 122 2.20 11.19 -5.92
C ILE A 122 2.14 12.60 -5.30
N LYS A 123 3.15 13.45 -5.54
CA LYS A 123 3.14 14.85 -5.08
C LYS A 123 2.00 15.66 -5.73
N LYS A 124 1.74 15.46 -7.02
CA LYS A 124 0.63 16.11 -7.73
C LYS A 124 -0.72 15.70 -7.12
N LEU A 125 -0.93 14.41 -6.86
CA LEU A 125 -2.17 13.89 -6.27
C LEU A 125 -2.37 14.39 -4.83
N LYS A 126 -1.32 14.38 -4.01
CA LYS A 126 -1.35 14.96 -2.66
C LYS A 126 -1.75 16.44 -2.68
N LYS A 127 -1.07 17.24 -3.51
CA LYS A 127 -1.38 18.67 -3.66
C LYS A 127 -2.82 18.89 -4.13
N LYS A 128 -3.31 18.07 -5.05
CA LYS A 128 -4.70 18.14 -5.51
C LYS A 128 -5.68 17.86 -4.37
N LEU A 129 -5.47 16.78 -3.62
CA LEU A 129 -6.29 16.43 -2.47
C LEU A 129 -6.26 17.55 -1.42
N ASP A 130 -5.09 18.07 -1.06
CA ASP A 130 -4.95 19.16 -0.09
C ASP A 130 -5.72 20.41 -0.56
N ASN A 131 -5.57 20.82 -1.83
CA ASN A 131 -6.30 21.95 -2.39
C ASN A 131 -7.82 21.74 -2.37
N ASP A 132 -8.27 20.52 -2.65
CA ASP A 132 -9.69 20.19 -2.67
C ASP A 132 -10.26 20.19 -1.24
N LEU A 133 -9.51 19.69 -0.25
CA LEU A 133 -9.87 19.77 1.17
C LEU A 133 -9.80 21.20 1.72
N ASP A 134 -8.86 22.03 1.28
CA ASP A 134 -8.77 23.44 1.66
C ASP A 134 -10.03 24.21 1.24
N LYS A 135 -10.57 23.94 0.05
CA LYS A 135 -11.85 24.52 -0.38
C LYS A 135 -13.00 24.10 0.53
N LEU A 136 -13.05 22.83 0.93
CA LEU A 136 -14.09 22.31 1.83
C LEU A 136 -13.95 22.87 3.25
N GLN A 137 -12.71 23.08 3.71
CA GLN A 137 -12.40 23.62 5.02
C GLN A 137 -13.01 25.01 5.23
N LEU A 138 -13.18 25.82 4.17
CA LEU A 138 -13.82 27.14 4.23
C LEU A 138 -15.29 27.09 4.72
N PHE A 139 -15.94 25.94 4.55
CA PHE A 139 -17.35 25.74 4.90
C PHE A 139 -17.54 24.85 6.14
N ALA A 140 -16.47 24.22 6.62
CA ALA A 140 -16.49 23.34 7.78
C ALA A 140 -16.33 24.16 9.09
N ASP A 141 -17.04 23.73 10.13
CA ASP A 141 -16.91 24.27 11.49
C ASP A 141 -15.79 23.59 12.29
N GLU A 142 -15.45 22.36 11.90
CA GLU A 142 -14.39 21.58 12.49
C GLU A 142 -13.26 21.38 11.48
N ASN A 143 -12.04 21.17 11.97
CA ASN A 143 -10.92 20.94 11.09
C ASN A 143 -10.99 19.55 10.44
N ILE A 144 -10.77 19.54 9.12
CA ILE A 144 -10.65 18.31 8.35
C ILE A 144 -9.29 17.69 8.65
N ARG A 145 -9.30 16.57 9.37
CA ARG A 145 -8.11 15.80 9.72
C ARG A 145 -8.09 14.48 8.99
N LEU A 146 -6.93 14.10 8.46
CA LEU A 146 -6.73 12.81 7.80
C LEU A 146 -5.33 12.25 7.98
N LEU A 147 -5.22 10.93 8.00
CA LEU A 147 -3.95 10.21 7.93
C LEU A 147 -4.11 9.02 6.99
N GLY A 148 -3.22 8.92 6.00
CA GLY A 148 -3.37 7.92 4.95
C GLY A 148 -2.09 7.54 4.22
N ALA A 149 -2.22 6.57 3.31
CA ALA A 149 -1.15 6.17 2.42
C ALA A 149 -1.67 5.75 1.04
N TYR A 150 -0.84 5.94 0.03
CA TYR A 150 -1.04 5.42 -1.32
C TYR A 150 -0.58 3.96 -1.41
N GLU A 151 -1.35 3.15 -2.13
CA GLU A 151 -1.03 1.77 -2.48
C GLU A 151 -1.07 1.59 -4.00
N ILE A 152 -0.23 0.67 -4.50
CA ILE A 152 -0.20 0.26 -5.90
C ILE A 152 -0.71 -1.17 -5.97
N HIS A 153 -1.87 -1.36 -6.60
CA HIS A 153 -2.49 -2.65 -6.82
C HIS A 153 -2.22 -3.13 -8.24
N ALA A 154 -1.49 -4.24 -8.39
CA ALA A 154 -1.29 -4.82 -9.71
C ALA A 154 -2.47 -5.71 -10.11
N ILE A 155 -2.83 -5.66 -11.38
CA ILE A 155 -3.82 -6.51 -12.01
C ILE A 155 -3.07 -7.28 -13.08
N ALA A 156 -3.01 -8.62 -12.95
CA ALA A 156 -2.33 -9.43 -13.95
C ALA A 156 -3.14 -9.45 -15.25
N ALA A 157 -2.45 -9.68 -16.38
CA ALA A 157 -3.07 -9.67 -17.71
C ALA A 157 -4.16 -10.74 -17.87
N ASP A 158 -4.05 -11.83 -17.12
CA ASP A 158 -4.94 -13.00 -17.11
C ASP A 158 -5.89 -13.02 -15.89
N GLU A 159 -5.87 -11.98 -15.05
CA GLU A 159 -6.75 -11.91 -13.89
C GLU A 159 -8.21 -11.69 -14.33
N LYS A 160 -9.07 -12.66 -14.02
CA LYS A 160 -10.51 -12.55 -14.27
C LYS A 160 -11.14 -11.55 -13.31
N LEU A 161 -11.63 -10.43 -13.85
CA LEU A 161 -12.35 -9.41 -13.09
C LEU A 161 -13.86 -9.58 -13.27
N SER A 162 -14.64 -9.21 -12.25
CA SER A 162 -16.10 -9.12 -12.39
C SER A 162 -16.49 -7.94 -13.28
N ASP A 163 -17.64 -8.01 -13.94
CA ASP A 163 -18.15 -6.93 -14.80
C ASP A 163 -18.23 -5.59 -14.06
N ARG A 164 -18.65 -5.63 -12.79
CA ARG A 164 -18.67 -4.44 -11.92
C ARG A 164 -17.27 -3.83 -11.77
N LYS A 165 -16.25 -4.66 -11.53
CA LYS A 165 -14.86 -4.19 -11.38
C LYS A 165 -14.32 -3.66 -12.71
N VAL A 166 -14.62 -4.32 -13.84
CA VAL A 166 -14.27 -3.81 -15.17
C VAL A 166 -14.88 -2.43 -15.41
N ASN A 167 -16.19 -2.27 -15.19
CA ASN A 167 -16.87 -0.98 -15.39
C ASN A 167 -16.27 0.14 -14.52
N THR A 168 -16.00 -0.14 -13.24
CA THR A 168 -15.34 0.80 -12.33
C THR A 168 -13.94 1.20 -12.82
N LEU A 169 -13.13 0.23 -13.25
CA LEU A 169 -11.76 0.50 -13.66
C LEU A 169 -11.68 1.12 -15.06
N SER A 170 -12.63 0.84 -15.95
CA SER A 170 -12.60 1.37 -17.32
C SER A 170 -12.69 2.88 -17.37
N ALA A 171 -13.49 3.49 -16.50
CA ALA A 171 -13.52 4.94 -16.37
C ALA A 171 -12.33 5.53 -15.57
N LEU A 172 -11.39 4.68 -15.14
CA LEU A 172 -10.06 5.05 -14.64
C LEU A 172 -8.93 4.76 -15.65
N GLY A 173 -9.27 4.40 -16.88
CA GLY A 173 -8.32 4.11 -17.96
C GLY A 173 -8.00 2.62 -18.18
N TYR A 174 -8.73 1.69 -17.54
CA TYR A 174 -8.58 0.26 -17.82
C TYR A 174 -9.27 -0.16 -19.12
N ASP A 175 -8.46 -0.70 -20.03
CA ASP A 175 -8.88 -1.39 -21.23
C ASP A 175 -8.92 -2.90 -20.99
N LYS A 176 -10.13 -3.48 -21.05
CA LYS A 176 -10.38 -4.91 -20.87
C LYS A 176 -9.82 -5.78 -21.99
N ASP A 177 -9.61 -5.21 -23.18
CA ASP A 177 -9.14 -5.93 -24.37
C ASP A 177 -7.60 -5.95 -24.39
N LYS A 178 -6.97 -5.09 -23.60
CA LYS A 178 -5.51 -5.03 -23.44
C LYS A 178 -4.99 -6.16 -22.55
N LYS A 179 -4.36 -7.15 -23.17
CA LYS A 179 -3.70 -8.29 -22.51
C LYS A 179 -2.33 -7.92 -21.91
N SER A 180 -2.29 -6.92 -21.03
CA SER A 180 -1.07 -6.50 -20.35
C SER A 180 -1.35 -6.28 -18.87
N PRO A 181 -0.36 -6.54 -17.99
CA PRO A 181 -0.49 -6.16 -16.60
C PRO A 181 -0.78 -4.66 -16.47
N SER A 182 -1.58 -4.31 -15.48
CA SER A 182 -1.89 -2.91 -15.17
C SER A 182 -1.79 -2.65 -13.67
N PHE A 183 -1.69 -1.38 -13.30
CA PHE A 183 -1.38 -0.95 -11.94
C PHE A 183 -2.37 0.15 -11.56
N LEU A 184 -3.28 -0.17 -10.64
CA LEU A 184 -4.21 0.79 -10.06
C LEU A 184 -3.51 1.51 -8.92
N LEU A 185 -3.43 2.84 -9.02
CA LEU A 185 -3.03 3.69 -7.91
C LEU A 185 -4.27 4.09 -7.12
N HIS A 186 -4.25 3.82 -5.82
CA HIS A 186 -5.33 4.23 -4.92
C HIS A 186 -4.80 4.74 -3.59
N PHE A 187 -5.63 5.52 -2.91
CA PHE A 187 -5.32 6.16 -1.65
C PHE A 187 -6.28 5.67 -0.56
N HIS A 188 -5.74 5.34 0.60
CA HIS A 188 -6.49 4.96 1.78
C HIS A 188 -6.21 5.94 2.92
N ALA A 189 -7.24 6.36 3.66
CA ALA A 189 -7.08 7.21 4.84
C ALA A 189 -8.11 6.92 5.94
N VAL A 190 -7.76 7.25 7.18
CA VAL A 190 -8.76 7.58 8.21
C VAL A 190 -9.00 9.08 8.09
N ILE A 191 -10.26 9.46 8.03
CA ILE A 191 -10.69 10.86 7.98
C ILE A 191 -11.69 11.13 9.10
N CYS A 192 -11.49 12.27 9.78
CA CYS A 192 -12.46 12.82 10.71
C CYS A 192 -13.52 13.59 9.92
N MET A 193 -14.78 13.21 10.07
CA MET A 193 -15.93 13.84 9.42
C MET A 193 -16.24 15.15 10.15
N PRO A 194 -15.96 16.33 9.55
CA PRO A 194 -16.25 17.59 10.22
C PRO A 194 -17.76 17.88 10.16
N LYS A 195 -18.21 18.79 11.03
CA LYS A 195 -19.50 19.46 10.84
C LYS A 195 -19.36 20.60 9.84
N PHE A 196 -20.42 20.86 9.08
CA PHE A 196 -20.52 22.00 8.16
C PHE A 196 -21.58 22.98 8.66
N LYS A 197 -21.35 24.27 8.41
CA LYS A 197 -22.29 25.35 8.80
C LYS A 197 -23.67 25.19 8.20
N ASN A 198 -23.74 24.58 7.02
CA ASN A 198 -24.97 24.28 6.32
C ASN A 198 -25.11 22.77 6.24
N GLU A 199 -26.16 22.24 6.87
CA GLU A 199 -26.45 20.80 7.00
C GLU A 199 -26.66 20.09 5.66
N LYS A 200 -26.83 20.82 4.55
CA LYS A 200 -26.87 20.25 3.20
C LYS A 200 -25.49 19.83 2.67
N TYR A 201 -24.42 20.24 3.33
CA TYR A 201 -23.06 19.88 2.97
C TYR A 201 -22.53 18.81 3.91
N ASP A 202 -21.90 17.82 3.32
CA ASP A 202 -21.16 16.79 4.03
C ASP A 202 -19.89 16.45 3.23
N ILE A 203 -18.82 16.06 3.94
CA ILE A 203 -17.52 15.83 3.31
C ILE A 203 -17.55 14.67 2.31
N GLU A 204 -18.43 13.68 2.51
CA GLU A 204 -18.54 12.52 1.63
C GLU A 204 -19.19 12.92 0.31
N GLY A 205 -20.33 13.59 0.35
CA GLY A 205 -21.02 14.13 -0.81
C GLY A 205 -20.15 15.11 -1.59
N GLU A 206 -19.45 16.00 -0.90
CA GLU A 206 -18.57 16.98 -1.55
C GLU A 206 -17.34 16.33 -2.20
N LEU A 207 -16.67 15.39 -1.53
CA LEU A 207 -15.58 14.64 -2.16
C LEU A 207 -16.08 13.84 -3.36
N ARG A 208 -17.24 13.17 -3.27
CA ARG A 208 -17.82 12.44 -4.41
C ARG A 208 -18.14 13.34 -5.61
N LYS A 209 -18.41 14.64 -5.42
CA LYS A 209 -18.59 15.61 -6.51
C LYS A 209 -17.28 16.06 -7.16
N ILE A 210 -16.19 16.09 -6.39
CA ILE A 210 -14.85 16.48 -6.87
C ILE A 210 -14.26 15.42 -7.81
N TYR A 211 -14.54 14.14 -7.54
CA TYR A 211 -14.14 13.03 -8.40
C TYR A 211 -15.20 12.77 -9.46
N GLN A 212 -14.77 12.47 -10.69
CA GLN A 212 -15.67 12.41 -11.86
C GLN A 212 -16.76 11.36 -11.73
N ASN A 213 -16.50 10.28 -10.97
CA ASN A 213 -17.45 9.23 -10.75
C ASN A 213 -17.59 8.90 -9.26
N SER A 214 -18.84 8.71 -8.82
CA SER A 214 -19.17 8.45 -7.41
C SER A 214 -18.48 7.21 -6.83
N TYR A 215 -18.19 6.20 -7.65
CA TYR A 215 -17.52 4.96 -7.22
C TYR A 215 -16.01 5.14 -6.95
N GLN A 216 -15.40 6.26 -7.35
CA GLN A 216 -13.98 6.52 -7.10
C GLN A 216 -13.69 6.75 -5.64
N VAL A 217 -14.67 7.27 -4.91
CA VAL A 217 -14.55 7.58 -3.49
C VAL A 217 -15.44 6.63 -2.73
N ASP A 218 -14.91 6.01 -1.69
CA ASP A 218 -15.68 5.17 -0.79
C ASP A 218 -15.40 5.54 0.66
N PHE A 219 -16.46 5.54 1.47
CA PHE A 219 -16.41 5.79 2.90
C PHE A 219 -17.01 4.60 3.63
N THR A 220 -16.17 3.84 4.30
CA THR A 220 -16.60 2.72 5.14
C THR A 220 -16.56 3.13 6.60
N LYS A 221 -17.58 2.74 7.37
CA LYS A 221 -17.59 2.91 8.84
C LYS A 221 -16.54 2.02 9.50
N LEU A 222 -16.11 2.39 10.70
CA LEU A 222 -15.34 1.48 11.54
C LEU A 222 -16.18 0.25 11.91
N ARG A 223 -15.52 -0.88 12.17
CA ARG A 223 -16.20 -2.11 12.53
C ARG A 223 -16.76 -2.00 13.94
N ASP A 224 -18.01 -2.38 14.10
CA ASP A 224 -18.75 -2.43 15.35
C ASP A 224 -18.32 -3.59 16.26
N ASP A 225 -17.80 -4.67 15.67
CA ASP A 225 -17.32 -5.86 16.39
C ASP A 225 -15.90 -5.75 16.96
N LYS A 226 -15.27 -4.56 16.88
CA LYS A 226 -13.90 -4.30 17.34
C LYS A 226 -13.84 -3.08 18.25
N SER A 227 -12.88 -3.07 19.17
CA SER A 227 -12.60 -1.86 19.95
C SER A 227 -12.16 -0.71 19.03
N HIS A 228 -12.33 0.52 19.50
CA HIS A 228 -11.91 1.72 18.75
C HIS A 228 -10.42 1.69 18.41
N THR A 229 -9.58 1.36 19.40
CA THR A 229 -8.13 1.25 19.24
C THR A 229 -7.75 0.15 18.26
N ASP A 230 -8.42 -1.02 18.32
CA ASP A 230 -8.15 -2.13 17.38
C ASP A 230 -8.53 -1.76 15.95
N ASN A 231 -9.65 -1.05 15.77
CA ASN A 231 -10.04 -0.51 14.46
C ASN A 231 -8.96 0.39 13.88
N LEU A 232 -8.49 1.39 14.65
CA LEU A 232 -7.47 2.33 14.20
C LEU A 232 -6.14 1.63 13.89
N HIS A 233 -5.74 0.68 14.74
CA HIS A 233 -4.53 -0.11 14.55
C HIS A 233 -4.62 -0.96 13.28
N ASP A 234 -5.69 -1.71 13.10
CA ASP A 234 -5.87 -2.60 11.95
C ASP A 234 -5.93 -1.83 10.63
N ILE A 235 -6.64 -0.69 10.61
CA ILE A 235 -6.70 0.18 9.44
C ILE A 235 -5.32 0.76 9.12
N ALA A 236 -4.59 1.25 10.13
CA ALA A 236 -3.25 1.80 9.94
C ALA A 236 -2.27 0.76 9.39
N THR A 237 -2.29 -0.47 9.93
CA THR A 237 -1.44 -1.55 9.42
C THR A 237 -1.86 -1.99 8.02
N TYR A 238 -3.16 -1.96 7.69
CA TYR A 238 -3.69 -2.25 6.36
C TYR A 238 -3.16 -1.29 5.29
N MET A 239 -3.15 0.02 5.54
CA MET A 239 -2.71 1.03 4.54
C MET A 239 -1.26 0.87 4.08
N LEU A 240 -0.44 0.20 4.87
CA LEU A 240 0.97 -0.07 4.57
C LEU A 240 1.20 -1.54 4.18
N LYS A 241 0.13 -2.26 3.82
CA LYS A 241 0.16 -3.63 3.29
C LYS A 241 0.32 -3.61 1.77
N PHE A 242 1.55 -3.47 1.31
CA PHE A 242 1.89 -3.66 -0.10
C PHE A 242 1.87 -5.15 -0.45
N ARG A 243 1.08 -5.51 -1.47
CA ARG A 243 0.83 -6.91 -1.87
C ARG A 243 1.58 -7.26 -3.14
N LEU A 244 2.03 -8.51 -3.23
CA LEU A 244 2.62 -9.11 -4.43
C LEU A 244 1.84 -10.38 -4.82
N GLN A 245 0.51 -10.35 -4.64
CA GLN A 245 -0.39 -11.49 -4.73
C GLN A 245 -1.68 -11.12 -5.44
N HIS A 246 -2.24 -12.07 -6.18
CA HIS A 246 -3.55 -11.93 -6.83
C HIS A 246 -4.68 -11.74 -5.81
N SER A 247 -5.65 -10.89 -6.16
CA SER A 247 -6.75 -10.51 -5.27
C SER A 247 -7.73 -11.66 -4.99
N VAL A 248 -7.99 -12.49 -6.00
CA VAL A 248 -8.86 -13.69 -5.94
C VAL A 248 -8.37 -14.79 -5.00
N SER A 249 -7.11 -14.72 -4.57
CA SER A 249 -6.49 -15.72 -3.69
C SER A 249 -6.54 -15.34 -2.20
N VAL A 250 -7.26 -14.27 -1.86
CA VAL A 250 -7.43 -13.76 -0.48
C VAL A 250 -8.84 -14.08 0.06
N ALA A 251 -9.50 -15.12 -0.46
CA ALA A 251 -10.73 -15.63 0.14
C ALA A 251 -10.42 -16.19 1.54
N SER A 252 -11.01 -15.60 2.58
CA SER A 252 -11.17 -16.26 3.87
C SER A 252 -12.28 -17.30 3.70
N ASP A 253 -11.96 -18.58 3.91
CA ASP A 253 -13.01 -19.51 4.29
C ASP A 253 -13.44 -19.12 5.70
N ASP A 254 -14.55 -18.41 5.82
CA ASP A 254 -15.15 -18.00 7.09
C ASP A 254 -15.49 -19.20 8.01
N ASN A 255 -15.39 -20.43 7.49
CA ASN A 255 -15.63 -21.67 8.22
C ASN A 255 -14.36 -22.37 8.77
N SER A 256 -13.16 -21.84 8.53
CA SER A 256 -11.95 -22.40 9.14
C SER A 256 -11.09 -21.32 9.79
N LYS A 257 -10.83 -21.45 11.09
CA LYS A 257 -9.86 -20.64 11.85
C LYS A 257 -8.40 -20.90 11.40
N GLN A 258 -8.17 -21.23 10.15
CA GLN A 258 -6.85 -21.38 9.56
C GLN A 258 -6.70 -20.36 8.44
N PHE A 259 -5.86 -19.35 8.68
CA PHE A 259 -5.24 -18.61 7.59
C PHE A 259 -4.61 -19.64 6.65
N THR A 260 -5.20 -19.84 5.47
CA THR A 260 -4.56 -20.60 4.40
C THR A 260 -3.22 -19.92 4.11
N ARG A 261 -2.13 -20.58 4.50
CA ARG A 261 -0.76 -20.16 4.19
C ARG A 261 -0.72 -19.75 2.72
N THR A 262 -0.19 -18.57 2.44
CA THR A 262 0.07 -18.09 1.08
C THR A 262 0.60 -19.24 0.21
N GLN A 263 -0.21 -19.71 -0.73
CA GLN A 263 0.25 -20.66 -1.74
C GLN A 263 1.08 -19.89 -2.77
N TYR A 264 2.27 -20.38 -3.12
CA TYR A 264 3.18 -19.66 -4.04
C TYR A 264 2.59 -19.45 -5.44
N SER A 265 1.62 -20.28 -5.83
CA SER A 265 0.82 -20.13 -7.05
C SER A 265 0.02 -18.82 -7.11
N THR A 266 -0.11 -18.10 -5.99
CA THR A 266 -0.91 -16.88 -5.88
C THR A 266 -0.07 -15.60 -5.90
N LEU A 267 1.26 -15.72 -5.92
CA LEU A 267 2.16 -14.58 -6.12
C LEU A 267 2.11 -14.14 -7.58
N TYR A 268 2.33 -12.85 -7.83
CA TYR A 268 2.46 -12.37 -9.20
C TYR A 268 3.65 -13.02 -9.92
N SER A 269 3.68 -12.91 -11.25
CA SER A 269 4.89 -13.26 -12.01
C SER A 269 6.07 -12.37 -11.58
N PRO A 270 7.33 -12.84 -11.74
CA PRO A 270 8.52 -12.07 -11.41
C PRO A 270 8.55 -10.65 -11.99
N ILE A 271 8.08 -10.51 -13.23
CA ILE A 271 8.05 -9.24 -13.96
C ILE A 271 7.11 -8.26 -13.27
N ILE A 272 5.87 -8.68 -12.97
CA ILE A 272 4.87 -7.82 -12.31
C ILE A 272 5.34 -7.46 -10.90
N ALA A 273 5.86 -8.43 -10.14
CA ALA A 273 6.38 -8.17 -8.80
C ALA A 273 7.53 -7.16 -8.82
N LYS A 274 8.49 -7.31 -9.73
CA LYS A 274 9.59 -6.34 -9.95
C LYS A 274 9.02 -4.96 -10.29
N SER A 275 8.05 -4.86 -11.21
CA SER A 275 7.40 -3.61 -11.58
C SER A 275 6.78 -2.87 -10.39
N VAL A 276 6.02 -3.57 -9.53
CA VAL A 276 5.42 -2.96 -8.33
C VAL A 276 6.50 -2.47 -7.36
N VAL A 277 7.51 -3.31 -7.07
CA VAL A 277 8.59 -2.95 -6.14
C VAL A 277 9.35 -1.72 -6.62
N MET A 278 9.63 -1.65 -7.92
CA MET A 278 10.36 -0.52 -8.53
C MET A 278 9.51 0.76 -8.61
N ALA A 279 8.19 0.65 -8.81
CA ALA A 279 7.29 1.81 -8.77
C ALA A 279 7.23 2.41 -7.36
N VAL A 280 7.09 1.56 -6.33
CA VAL A 280 7.14 1.99 -4.92
C VAL A 280 8.49 2.65 -4.59
N GLU A 281 9.59 2.09 -5.08
CA GLU A 281 10.91 2.69 -4.90
C GLU A 281 11.01 4.07 -5.58
N SER A 282 10.45 4.21 -6.78
CA SER A 282 10.38 5.47 -7.53
C SER A 282 9.50 6.52 -6.84
N CYS A 283 8.64 6.08 -5.93
CA CYS A 283 7.87 6.92 -5.01
C CYS A 283 8.58 7.19 -3.68
N ASN A 284 9.89 6.88 -3.55
CA ASN A 284 10.66 7.02 -2.32
C ASN A 284 10.12 6.16 -1.14
N GLY A 285 9.61 4.96 -1.46
CA GLY A 285 9.13 4.00 -0.48
C GLY A 285 8.04 4.56 0.44
N PHE A 286 8.15 4.30 1.75
CA PHE A 286 7.17 4.79 2.72
C PHE A 286 7.02 6.31 2.75
N GLN A 287 8.11 7.06 2.52
CA GLN A 287 8.11 8.51 2.72
C GLN A 287 7.25 9.22 1.68
N GLY A 288 7.37 8.84 0.41
CA GLY A 288 6.57 9.49 -0.61
C GLY A 288 5.12 9.02 -0.63
N LEU A 289 4.80 7.82 -0.11
CA LEU A 289 3.45 7.25 -0.17
C LEU A 289 2.55 7.65 1.02
N LYS A 290 3.09 8.02 2.18
CA LYS A 290 2.27 8.49 3.32
C LYS A 290 1.81 9.93 3.16
N THR A 291 0.60 10.25 3.60
CA THR A 291 0.07 11.62 3.65
C THR A 291 -0.63 11.88 4.97
N ARG A 292 -0.63 13.12 5.43
CA ARG A 292 -1.29 13.52 6.68
C ARG A 292 -1.74 14.97 6.61
N ARG A 293 -2.87 15.24 7.23
CA ARG A 293 -3.40 16.58 7.48
C ARG A 293 -3.85 16.66 8.93
N TYR A 294 -3.15 17.48 9.70
CA TYR A 294 -3.53 17.86 11.05
C TYR A 294 -3.60 19.37 11.04
N THR A 295 -4.81 19.89 10.90
CA THR A 295 -5.10 21.28 11.24
C THR A 295 -6.12 21.25 12.35
#